data_AF-A0A7V0PIS9-F1
#
_entry.id   AF-A0A7V0PIS9-F1
#
_cell.length_a   1.000
_cell.length_b   1.000
_cell.length_c   1.000
_cell.angle_alpha   90.00
_cell.angle_beta   90.00
_cell.angle_gamma   90.00
#
_symmetry.space_group_name_H-M   'P 1'
#
loop_
_entity.id
_entity.type
_entity.pdbx_description
1 polymer ?
#
loop_
_entity_poly.entity_id
_entity_poly.type
_entity_poly.pdbx_seq_one_letter_code
_entity_poly.pdbx_strand_id
1 'polypeptide(L)' 'MNLRDLARSRRSVRRFRTGPVSDDAIRRIIDAGRLAPSGANRQPWRFV' A
#
# COMPACT_ATOMS: atom_id res chain seq x y z
N MET A 1 -12.79 0.92 -10.98
CA MET A 1 -13.02 0.20 -9.71
C MET A 1 -13.33 1.23 -8.64
N ASN A 2 -14.41 1.07 -7.86
CA ASN A 2 -14.69 1.97 -6.73
C ASN A 2 -14.10 1.39 -5.42
N LEU A 3 -14.21 2.13 -4.31
CA LEU A 3 -13.65 1.70 -3.01
C LEU A 3 -14.25 0.38 -2.51
N ARG A 4 -15.55 0.16 -2.71
CA ARG A 4 -16.23 -1.07 -2.28
C ARG A 4 -15.74 -2.29 -3.08
N ASP A 5 -15.56 -2.13 -4.38
CA ASP A 5 -15.03 -3.16 -5.26
C ASP A 5 -13.58 -3.49 -4.92
N LEU A 6 -12.78 -2.47 -4.58
CA LEU A 6 -11.40 -2.64 -4.13
C LEU A 6 -11.34 -3.45 -2.83
N ALA A 7 -12.15 -3.09 -1.83
CA ALA A 7 -12.20 -3.79 -0.55
C ALA A 7 -12.60 -5.26 -0.70
N ARG A 8 -13.53 -5.57 -1.63
CA ARG A 8 -13.96 -6.94 -1.92
C ARG A 8 -12.92 -7.75 -2.70
N SER A 9 -12.24 -7.13 -3.66
CA SER A 9 -11.28 -7.80 -4.53
C SER A 9 -9.93 -8.07 -3.86
N ARG A 10 -9.51 -7.23 -2.90
CA ARG A 10 -8.25 -7.42 -2.17
C ARG A 10 -8.24 -8.74 -1.40
N ARG A 11 -7.17 -9.52 -1.59
CA ARG A 11 -6.90 -10.80 -0.89
C ARG A 11 -5.65 -10.69 -0.04
N SER A 12 -5.58 -11.49 1.02
CA SER A 12 -4.33 -11.69 1.79
C SER A 12 -3.54 -12.84 1.16
N VAL A 13 -2.66 -12.51 0.23
CA VAL A 13 -1.87 -13.46 -0.57
C VAL A 13 -0.70 -14.01 0.26
N ARG A 14 -0.43 -15.32 0.16
CA ARG A 14 0.64 -16.03 0.92
C ARG A 14 1.71 -16.68 0.04
N ARG A 15 1.58 -16.58 -1.28
CA ARG A 15 2.55 -17.07 -2.27
C ARG A 15 2.65 -16.05 -3.40
N PHE A 16 3.87 -15.63 -3.72
CA PHE A 16 4.14 -14.60 -4.72
C PHE A 16 4.94 -15.18 -5.89
N ARG A 17 4.81 -14.56 -7.06
CA ARG A 17 5.67 -14.89 -8.20
C ARG A 17 7.07 -14.31 -7.96
N THR A 18 8.06 -14.92 -8.58
CA THR A 18 9.43 -14.40 -8.62
C THR A 18 9.52 -13.20 -9.56
N GLY A 19 10.44 -12.29 -9.28
CA GLY A 19 10.72 -11.10 -10.08
C GLY A 19 10.45 -9.80 -9.32
N PRO A 20 11.10 -8.70 -9.73
CA PRO A 20 10.96 -7.41 -9.05
C PRO A 20 9.59 -6.79 -9.34
N VAL A 21 9.09 -6.01 -8.38
CA VAL A 21 8.01 -5.04 -8.61
C VAL A 21 8.66 -3.74 -9.11
N SER A 22 8.01 -3.02 -10.02
CA SER A 22 8.55 -1.75 -10.50
C SER A 22 8.63 -0.70 -9.40
N ASP A 23 9.68 0.12 -9.43
CA ASP A 23 9.85 1.22 -8.48
C ASP A 23 8.67 2.19 -8.47
N ASP A 24 8.09 2.50 -9.63
CA ASP A 24 6.91 3.38 -9.73
C ASP A 24 5.72 2.80 -8.97
N ALA A 25 5.47 1.50 -9.09
CA ALA A 25 4.41 0.85 -8.33
C ALA A 25 4.67 0.91 -6.82
N ILE A 26 5.92 0.67 -6.39
CA ILE A 26 6.32 0.79 -4.98
C ILE A 26 6.11 2.22 -4.47
N ARG A 27 6.56 3.24 -5.22
CA ARG A 27 6.40 4.66 -4.86
C ARG A 27 4.93 5.04 -4.73
N ARG A 28 4.06 4.62 -5.65
CA ARG A 28 2.61 4.88 -5.58
C ARG A 28 1.95 4.25 -4.35
N ILE A 29 2.36 3.04 -3.97
CA ILE A 29 1.85 2.36 -2.78
C ILE A 29 2.27 3.11 -1.51
N ILE A 30 3.54 3.52 -1.42
CA ILE A 30 4.06 4.29 -0.28
C ILE A 30 3.37 5.66 -0.20
N ASP A 31 3.18 6.34 -1.33
CA ASP A 31 2.49 7.63 -1.39
C ASP A 31 1.03 7.52 -0.90
N ALA A 32 0.32 6.46 -1.27
CA ALA A 32 -1.01 6.18 -0.73
C ALA A 32 -0.98 5.90 0.78
N GLY A 33 0.03 5.17 1.27
CA GLY A 33 0.19 4.83 2.68
C GLY A 33 0.49 6.03 3.58
N ARG A 34 1.34 6.96 3.14
CA ARG A 34 1.71 8.14 3.94
C ARG A 34 0.56 9.13 4.16
N LEU A 35 -0.49 9.08 3.33
CA LEU A 35 -1.70 9.89 3.47
C LEU A 35 -2.61 9.38 4.60
N ALA A 36 -2.32 8.22 5.20
CA ALA A 36 -3.09 7.70 6.31
C ALA A 36 -3.00 8.65 7.53
N PRO A 37 -4.11 8.86 8.26
CA PRO A 37 -4.09 9.65 9.47
C PRO A 37 -3.20 9.01 10.54
N SER A 38 -2.57 9.84 11.36
CA SER A 38 -1.78 9.40 12.51
C SER A 38 -2.09 10.25 13.74
N GLY A 39 -1.90 9.69 14.93
CA GLY A 39 -2.13 10.41 16.19
C GLY A 39 -1.26 11.67 16.25
N ALA A 40 -1.91 12.83 16.38
CA ALA A 40 -1.29 14.16 16.30
C ALA A 40 -0.48 14.41 15.01
N ASN A 41 -0.86 13.76 13.90
CA ASN A 41 -0.17 13.83 12.61
C ASN A 41 1.34 13.52 12.68
N ARG A 42 1.77 12.73 13.67
CA ARG A 42 3.20 12.43 13.88
C ARG A 42 3.86 11.64 12.76
N GLN A 43 3.05 10.97 11.93
CA GLN A 43 3.51 10.11 10.83
C GLN A 43 4.69 9.19 11.24
N PRO A 44 4.54 8.38 12.31
CA PRO A 44 5.64 7.67 12.96
C PRO A 44 6.05 6.40 12.18
N TRP A 45 6.10 6.47 10.86
CA TRP A 45 6.37 5.34 9.97
C TRP A 45 7.60 5.62 9.12
N ARG A 46 8.39 4.57 8.91
CA ARG A 46 9.53 4.55 7.99
C ARG A 46 9.42 3.29 7.14
N PHE A 47 9.46 3.46 5.82
CA PHE A 47 9.51 2.36 4.86
C PHE A 47 10.98 2.15 4.48
N VAL A 48 11.47 0.90 4.58
CA VAL A 48 12.86 0.50 4.30
C VAL A 48 12.85 -0.59 3.24
#